data_AF-A0A1H8A2X9-F1
#
_entry.id   AF-A0A1H8A2X9-F1
#
_cell.length_a   1.000
_cell.length_b   1.000
_cell.length_c   1.000
_cell.angle_alpha   90.00
_cell.angle_beta   90.00
_cell.angle_gamma   90.00
#
_symmetry.space_group_name_H-M   'P 1'
#
loop_
_entity.id
_entity.type
_entity.pdbx_description
1 polymer ?
#
loop_
_entity_poly.entity_id
_entity_poly.type
_entity_poly.pdbx_seq_one_letter_code
_entity_poly.pdbx_strand_id
1 'polypeptide(L)'
;MRNKEKTDKRLINSIEEVDITFKLLSDKRQIEELYKGIYILLDKLGSIEVKELFDRYPRLMQKYSIKEMFSGNIEIPDVNPQSLKIAGLLTCLQYLTSSLPEFIDESGHCIPLKESDNSISLQAENYILNSVSLDDYIKEIFLAIVSFTGKEYYQKFSEKIGNPDFTIDDILKLENDIELQEHLDLMAWGYLVRLFLEALYFYFNPENHNPKIQ
;
A
#
# COMPACT_ATOMS: atom_id res chain seq x y z
N MET A 1 -21.19 14.35 -10.41
CA MET A 1 -21.90 13.48 -9.46
C MET A 1 -21.16 12.17 -9.38
N ARG A 2 -20.30 11.97 -8.36
CA ARG A 2 -19.62 10.69 -8.14
C ARG A 2 -20.64 9.71 -7.56
N ASN A 3 -20.79 8.57 -8.22
CA ASN A 3 -21.72 7.50 -7.84
C ASN A 3 -21.51 7.05 -6.39
N LYS A 4 -22.57 7.17 -5.59
CA LYS A 4 -22.65 6.77 -4.17
C LYS A 4 -22.84 5.27 -3.95
N GLU A 5 -22.64 4.43 -4.97
CA GLU A 5 -23.04 3.00 -4.94
C GLU A 5 -21.89 2.00 -5.18
N LYS A 6 -20.65 2.38 -4.86
CA LYS A 6 -19.54 1.42 -4.68
C LYS A 6 -18.64 1.84 -3.51
N THR A 7 -19.21 2.07 -2.34
CA THR A 7 -18.43 1.92 -1.10
C THR A 7 -18.38 0.43 -0.78
N ASP A 8 -17.47 -0.29 -1.44
CA ASP A 8 -16.83 -1.42 -0.76
C ASP A 8 -16.42 -0.91 0.62
N LYS A 9 -16.77 -1.65 1.68
CA LYS A 9 -16.66 -1.23 3.08
C LYS A 9 -15.30 -0.57 3.35
N ARG A 10 -15.28 0.78 3.36
CA ARG A 10 -14.11 1.57 3.74
C ARG A 10 -13.85 1.30 5.22
N LEU A 11 -12.58 1.13 5.56
CA LEU A 11 -12.09 0.99 6.93
C LEU A 11 -12.06 2.35 7.63
N ILE A 12 -11.88 3.44 6.86
CA ILE A 12 -11.84 4.82 7.36
C ILE A 12 -13.02 5.61 6.79
N ASN A 13 -13.82 6.16 7.69
CA ASN A 13 -15.05 6.89 7.43
C ASN A 13 -15.14 8.20 8.24
N SER A 14 -14.26 8.43 9.21
CA SER A 14 -14.24 9.64 10.02
C SER A 14 -12.82 10.16 10.30
N ILE A 15 -12.72 11.41 10.74
CA ILE A 15 -11.43 12.02 11.10
C ILE A 15 -10.85 11.41 12.38
N GLU A 16 -11.70 10.94 13.30
CA GLU A 16 -11.27 10.23 14.50
C GLU A 16 -10.59 8.90 14.15
N GLU A 17 -11.08 8.19 13.13
CA GLU A 17 -10.45 6.96 12.64
C GLU A 17 -9.11 7.24 11.95
N VAL A 18 -8.99 8.38 11.26
CA VAL A 18 -7.69 8.87 10.76
C VAL A 18 -6.74 9.14 11.92
N ASP A 19 -7.19 9.84 12.96
CA ASP A 19 -6.38 10.19 14.13
C ASP A 19 -5.80 8.96 14.82
N ILE A 20 -6.66 7.97 15.07
CA ILE A 20 -6.26 6.69 15.64
C ILE A 20 -5.25 6.00 14.72
N THR A 21 -5.51 5.97 13.41
CA THR A 21 -4.65 5.28 12.44
C THR A 21 -3.27 5.93 12.33
N PHE A 22 -3.22 7.26 12.18
CA PHE A 22 -1.98 8.00 12.09
C PHE A 22 -1.16 7.83 13.35
N LYS A 23 -1.77 8.00 14.52
CA LYS A 23 -1.11 7.79 15.82
C LYS A 23 -0.51 6.39 15.98
N LEU A 24 -1.25 5.36 15.56
CA LEU A 24 -0.76 3.98 15.63
C LEU A 24 0.40 3.74 14.66
N LEU A 25 0.25 4.18 13.41
CA LEU A 25 1.20 3.89 12.34
C LEU A 25 2.44 4.79 12.36
N SER A 26 2.41 5.92 13.07
CA SER A 26 3.57 6.81 13.22
C SER A 26 4.61 6.30 14.22
N ASP A 27 4.28 5.27 15.01
CA ASP A 27 5.26 4.62 15.86
C ASP A 27 6.40 4.06 15.00
N LYS A 28 7.64 4.29 15.44
CA LYS A 28 8.84 3.91 14.69
C LYS A 28 8.82 2.43 14.27
N ARG A 29 8.34 1.54 15.13
CA ARG A 29 8.26 0.11 14.82
C ARG A 29 7.26 -0.16 13.70
N GLN A 30 6.12 0.53 13.69
CA GLN A 30 5.10 0.34 12.64
C GLN A 30 5.60 0.86 11.29
N ILE A 31 6.32 1.98 11.27
CA ILE A 31 7.00 2.49 10.09
C ILE A 31 8.03 1.48 9.56
N GLU A 32 8.85 0.89 10.46
CA GLU A 32 9.82 -0.14 10.10
C GLU A 32 9.15 -1.40 9.51
N GLU A 33 8.01 -1.85 10.06
CA GLU A 33 7.25 -2.98 9.51
C GLU A 33 6.62 -2.66 8.15
N LEU A 34 6.10 -1.44 7.95
CA LEU A 34 5.60 -1.00 6.65
C LEU A 34 6.71 -1.04 5.59
N TYR A 35 7.90 -0.54 5.92
CA TYR A 35 9.06 -0.62 5.03
C TYR A 35 9.49 -2.06 4.76
N LYS A 36 9.59 -2.86 5.81
CA LYS A 36 10.01 -4.25 5.69
C LYS A 36 9.12 -5.03 4.72
N GLY A 37 7.80 -4.83 4.78
CA GLY A 37 6.89 -5.47 3.85
C GLY A 37 7.06 -5.01 2.39
N ILE A 38 7.46 -3.76 2.13
CA ILE A 38 7.83 -3.30 0.78
C ILE A 38 9.00 -4.15 0.23
N TYR A 39 10.06 -4.31 1.02
CA TYR A 39 11.25 -5.05 0.59
C TYR A 39 10.98 -6.55 0.47
N ILE A 40 10.19 -7.13 1.38
CA ILE A 40 9.76 -8.53 1.25
C ILE A 40 8.98 -8.71 -0.05
N LEU A 41 8.03 -7.83 -0.36
CA LEU A 41 7.28 -7.93 -1.62
C LEU A 41 8.20 -7.77 -2.84
N LEU A 42 9.13 -6.81 -2.83
CA LEU A 42 10.13 -6.66 -3.90
C LEU A 42 10.96 -7.93 -4.09
N ASP A 43 11.40 -8.56 -3.01
CA ASP A 43 12.15 -9.82 -3.05
C ASP A 43 11.32 -10.98 -3.61
N LYS A 44 10.07 -11.10 -3.17
CA LYS A 44 9.16 -12.18 -3.58
C LYS A 44 8.67 -12.04 -5.03
N LEU A 45 8.50 -10.82 -5.54
CA LEU A 45 8.14 -10.60 -6.95
C LEU A 45 9.19 -11.16 -7.92
N GLY A 46 10.44 -11.37 -7.47
CA GLY A 46 11.50 -12.05 -8.25
C GLY A 46 11.93 -11.34 -9.54
N SER A 47 11.29 -10.21 -9.88
CA SER A 47 11.58 -9.42 -11.07
C SER A 47 12.76 -8.48 -10.78
N ILE A 48 13.90 -8.78 -11.39
CA ILE A 48 15.08 -7.92 -11.40
C ILE A 48 14.68 -6.51 -11.90
N GLU A 49 13.83 -6.45 -12.91
CA GLU A 49 13.34 -5.20 -13.47
C GLU A 49 12.57 -4.35 -12.45
N VAL A 50 11.66 -4.92 -11.66
CA VAL A 50 10.89 -4.16 -10.65
C VAL A 50 11.83 -3.57 -9.60
N LYS A 51 12.83 -4.32 -9.15
CA LYS A 51 13.84 -3.85 -8.19
C LYS A 51 14.68 -2.71 -8.76
N GLU A 52 15.18 -2.87 -9.99
CA GLU A 52 15.95 -1.83 -10.66
C GLU A 52 15.12 -0.56 -10.91
N LEU A 53 13.84 -0.72 -11.28
CA LEU A 53 12.92 0.39 -11.47
C LEU A 53 12.62 1.09 -10.14
N PHE A 54 12.47 0.36 -9.04
CA PHE A 54 12.25 0.92 -7.70
C PHE A 54 13.42 1.83 -7.30
N ASP A 55 14.67 1.37 -7.47
CA ASP A 55 15.87 2.16 -7.16
C ASP A 55 16.01 3.40 -8.06
N ARG A 56 15.58 3.29 -9.32
CA ARG A 56 15.69 4.35 -10.32
C ARG A 56 14.48 5.27 -10.34
N TYR A 57 13.39 4.92 -9.67
CA TYR A 57 12.11 5.62 -9.75
C TYR A 57 12.21 7.11 -9.40
N PRO A 58 12.96 7.53 -8.35
CA PRO A 58 13.15 8.95 -8.05
C PRO A 58 13.76 9.75 -9.21
N ARG A 59 14.61 9.12 -10.04
CA ARG A 59 15.17 9.76 -11.25
C ARG A 59 14.16 9.81 -12.39
N LEU A 60 13.29 8.79 -12.51
CA LEU A 60 12.21 8.78 -13.50
C LEU A 60 11.19 9.89 -13.22
N MET A 61 10.88 10.13 -11.94
CA MET A 61 9.98 11.21 -11.50
C MET A 61 10.48 12.63 -11.84
N GLN A 62 11.78 12.80 -12.12
CA GLN A 62 12.33 14.08 -12.58
C GLN A 62 12.05 14.34 -14.06
N LYS A 63 11.78 13.27 -14.83
CA LYS A 63 11.59 13.33 -16.29
C LYS A 63 10.13 13.14 -16.70
N TYR A 64 9.37 12.38 -15.92
CA TYR A 64 8.01 11.96 -16.23
C TYR A 64 7.08 12.24 -15.04
N SER A 65 5.82 12.58 -15.31
CA SER A 65 4.86 12.75 -14.22
C SER A 65 4.48 11.39 -13.61
N ILE A 66 4.24 11.35 -12.30
CA ILE A 66 3.78 10.14 -11.59
C ILE A 66 2.48 9.62 -12.21
N LYS A 67 1.55 10.55 -12.50
CA LYS A 67 0.25 10.23 -13.11
C LYS A 67 0.40 9.53 -14.46
N GLU A 68 1.32 9.99 -15.32
CA GLU A 68 1.60 9.33 -16.61
C GLU A 68 2.20 7.94 -16.40
N MET A 69 3.17 7.81 -15.49
CA MET A 69 3.80 6.52 -15.17
C MET A 69 2.80 5.50 -14.60
N PHE A 70 1.84 5.93 -13.78
CA PHE A 70 0.77 5.06 -13.27
C PHE A 70 -0.32 4.74 -14.28
N SER A 71 -0.52 5.59 -15.28
CA SER A 71 -1.50 5.33 -16.34
C SER A 71 -1.09 4.22 -17.30
N GLY A 72 0.21 3.85 -17.33
CA GLY A 72 0.75 2.88 -18.27
C GLY A 72 0.84 3.37 -19.73
N ASN A 73 0.46 4.62 -20.00
CA ASN A 73 0.48 5.22 -21.33
C ASN A 73 1.84 5.83 -21.70
N ILE A 74 2.86 5.65 -20.85
CA ILE A 74 4.19 6.19 -21.09
C ILE A 74 5.09 5.11 -21.69
N GLU A 75 5.64 5.39 -22.86
CA GLU A 75 6.61 4.52 -23.49
C GLU A 75 8.01 4.85 -22.98
N ILE A 76 8.51 4.03 -22.07
CA ILE A 76 9.91 4.02 -21.67
C ILE A 76 10.56 2.81 -22.37
N PRO A 77 11.59 3.01 -23.21
CA PRO A 77 12.23 1.92 -23.94
C PRO A 77 12.69 0.80 -22.99
N ASP A 78 12.43 -0.44 -23.39
CA ASP A 78 12.82 -1.67 -22.69
C ASP A 78 12.28 -1.79 -21.25
N VAL A 79 11.17 -1.11 -20.94
CA VAL A 79 10.51 -1.17 -19.63
C VAL A 79 9.10 -1.73 -19.77
N ASN A 80 8.80 -2.77 -19.00
CA ASN A 80 7.45 -3.30 -18.86
C ASN A 80 6.57 -2.30 -18.09
N PRO A 81 5.42 -1.88 -18.64
CA PRO A 81 4.53 -0.91 -17.99
C PRO A 81 4.01 -1.37 -16.61
N GLN A 82 3.76 -2.66 -16.43
CA GLN A 82 3.32 -3.20 -15.15
C GLN A 82 4.45 -3.20 -14.12
N SER A 83 5.68 -3.56 -14.52
CA SER A 83 6.86 -3.46 -13.64
C SER A 83 7.09 -2.00 -13.20
N LEU A 84 6.97 -1.04 -14.13
CA LEU A 84 7.06 0.39 -13.83
C LEU A 84 5.99 0.84 -12.84
N LYS A 85 4.74 0.39 -13.05
CA LYS A 85 3.62 0.74 -12.19
C LYS A 85 3.82 0.21 -10.77
N ILE A 86 4.17 -1.07 -10.61
CA ILE A 86 4.39 -1.69 -9.29
C ILE A 86 5.57 -1.01 -8.58
N ALA A 87 6.72 -0.84 -9.25
CA ALA A 87 7.86 -0.15 -8.68
C ALA A 87 7.49 1.25 -8.20
N GLY A 88 6.75 2.00 -9.00
CA GLY A 88 6.31 3.34 -8.63
C GLY A 88 5.35 3.40 -7.45
N LEU A 89 4.39 2.47 -7.38
CA LEU A 89 3.48 2.38 -6.25
C LEU A 89 4.23 2.03 -4.96
N LEU A 90 5.25 1.17 -5.03
CA LEU A 90 6.08 0.86 -3.88
C LEU A 90 6.98 2.04 -3.48
N THR A 91 7.57 2.76 -4.43
CA THR A 91 8.36 3.97 -4.14
C THR A 91 7.49 5.06 -3.52
N CYS A 92 6.29 5.29 -4.06
CA CYS A 92 5.35 6.27 -3.48
C CYS A 92 4.88 5.84 -2.09
N LEU A 93 4.63 4.55 -1.87
CA LEU A 93 4.25 4.03 -0.56
C LEU A 93 5.38 4.25 0.45
N GLN A 94 6.63 3.96 0.06
CA GLN A 94 7.80 4.21 0.88
C GLN A 94 7.90 5.69 1.28
N TYR A 95 7.73 6.60 0.32
CA TYR A 95 7.76 8.03 0.58
C TYR A 95 6.62 8.46 1.53
N LEU A 96 5.38 8.05 1.26
CA LEU A 96 4.22 8.37 2.10
C LEU A 96 4.38 7.83 3.52
N THR A 97 4.91 6.62 3.69
CA THR A 97 5.21 6.06 5.01
C THR A 97 6.28 6.89 5.74
N SER A 98 7.28 7.39 5.01
CA SER A 98 8.35 8.22 5.58
C SER A 98 7.86 9.57 6.11
N SER A 99 6.86 10.15 5.45
CA SER A 99 6.32 11.47 5.77
C SER A 99 5.23 11.43 6.84
N LEU A 100 4.73 10.25 7.22
CA LEU A 100 3.64 10.10 8.19
C LEU A 100 3.87 10.85 9.52
N PRO A 101 5.07 10.83 10.14
CA PRO A 101 5.31 11.58 11.38
C PRO A 101 5.09 13.09 11.24
N GLU A 102 5.15 13.65 10.03
CA GLU A 102 4.95 15.09 9.79
C GLU A 102 3.48 15.52 9.89
N PHE A 103 2.54 14.56 9.91
CA PHE A 103 1.11 14.84 10.01
C PHE A 103 0.58 14.81 11.44
N ILE A 104 1.45 14.65 12.43
CA ILE A 104 1.06 14.44 13.83
C ILE A 104 1.78 15.44 14.72
N ASP A 105 1.03 16.03 15.67
CA ASP A 105 1.57 16.96 16.65
C ASP A 105 2.29 16.23 17.80
N GLU A 106 2.88 17.01 18.72
CA GLU A 106 3.59 16.48 19.89
C GLU A 106 2.68 15.65 20.84
N SER A 107 1.36 15.83 20.75
CA SER A 107 0.36 15.11 21.54
C SER A 107 -0.12 13.82 20.87
N GLY A 108 0.35 13.54 19.65
CA GLY A 108 -0.03 12.36 18.88
C GLY A 108 -1.35 12.52 18.13
N HIS A 109 -1.78 13.76 17.85
CA HIS A 109 -3.00 14.06 17.07
C HIS A 109 -2.68 14.57 15.67
N CYS A 110 -3.57 14.30 14.73
CA CYS A 110 -3.45 14.78 13.35
C CYS A 110 -3.44 16.31 13.30
N ILE A 111 -2.43 16.87 12.66
CA ILE A 111 -2.36 18.30 12.36
C ILE A 111 -3.43 18.63 11.31
N PRO A 112 -4.29 19.63 11.51
CA PRO A 112 -5.27 20.02 10.49
C PRO A 112 -4.59 20.51 9.20
N LEU A 113 -5.10 20.09 8.03
CA LEU A 113 -4.55 20.49 6.72
C LEU A 113 -4.39 22.01 6.54
N LYS A 114 -5.32 22.81 7.07
CA LYS A 114 -5.28 24.28 6.97
C LYS A 114 -4.09 24.89 7.70
N GLU A 115 -3.53 24.20 8.68
CA GLU A 115 -2.38 24.64 9.46
C GLU A 115 -1.05 24.27 8.78
N SER A 116 -1.09 23.40 7.75
CA SER A 116 0.09 22.86 7.06
C SER A 116 0.22 23.28 5.58
N ASP A 117 -0.69 24.13 5.07
CA ASP A 117 -0.91 24.47 3.64
C ASP A 117 0.33 24.95 2.83
N ASN A 118 1.46 25.26 3.47
CA ASN A 118 2.68 25.78 2.82
C ASN A 118 3.92 24.89 2.93
N SER A 119 3.83 23.68 3.48
CA SER A 119 4.98 22.78 3.50
C SER A 119 5.17 22.13 2.12
N ILE A 120 6.41 22.13 1.61
CA ILE A 120 6.76 21.46 0.33
C ILE A 120 6.43 19.96 0.39
N SER A 121 6.58 19.36 1.58
CA SER A 121 6.21 17.97 1.88
C SER A 121 4.74 17.73 1.53
N LEU A 122 3.82 18.50 2.16
CA LEU A 122 2.36 18.35 1.99
C LEU A 122 1.92 18.39 0.52
N GLN A 123 2.58 19.23 -0.29
CA GLN A 123 2.32 19.34 -1.72
C GLN A 123 2.73 18.08 -2.48
N ALA A 124 3.85 17.45 -2.10
CA ALA A 124 4.31 16.20 -2.69
C ALA A 124 3.39 15.03 -2.35
N GLU A 125 2.96 14.87 -1.09
CA GLU A 125 2.00 13.81 -0.74
C GLU A 125 0.66 14.02 -1.44
N ASN A 126 0.13 15.25 -1.42
CA ASN A 126 -1.11 15.57 -2.12
C ASN A 126 -0.99 15.29 -3.64
N TYR A 127 0.17 15.59 -4.25
CA TYR A 127 0.41 15.26 -5.65
C TYR A 127 0.41 13.75 -5.92
N ILE A 128 1.06 12.94 -5.07
CA ILE A 128 1.07 11.48 -5.16
C ILE A 128 -0.36 10.93 -5.04
N LEU A 129 -1.09 11.34 -4.00
CA LEU A 129 -2.46 10.86 -3.71
C LEU A 129 -3.47 11.30 -4.78
N ASN A 130 -3.21 12.37 -5.53
CA ASN A 130 -4.02 12.77 -6.68
C ASN A 130 -3.59 12.13 -8.02
N SER A 131 -2.44 11.46 -8.05
CA SER A 131 -1.89 10.85 -9.27
C SER A 131 -2.43 9.44 -9.55
N VAL A 132 -2.99 8.78 -8.54
CA VAL A 132 -3.62 7.46 -8.65
C VAL A 132 -4.88 7.44 -7.78
N SER A 133 -5.92 6.69 -8.17
CA SER A 133 -7.09 6.55 -7.31
C SER A 133 -6.79 5.59 -6.16
N LEU A 134 -7.37 5.80 -4.99
CA LEU A 134 -7.26 4.89 -3.84
C LEU A 134 -7.55 3.44 -4.22
N ASP A 135 -8.64 3.22 -4.97
CA ASP A 135 -9.08 1.89 -5.39
C ASP A 135 -8.08 1.22 -6.33
N ASP A 136 -7.52 1.97 -7.28
CA ASP A 136 -6.48 1.45 -8.15
C ASP A 136 -5.19 1.17 -7.38
N TYR A 137 -4.81 2.03 -6.43
CA TYR A 137 -3.62 1.82 -5.59
C TYR A 137 -3.74 0.52 -4.79
N ILE A 138 -4.83 0.38 -4.03
CA ILE A 138 -5.08 -0.83 -3.20
C ILE A 138 -5.13 -2.07 -4.10
N LYS A 139 -5.85 -1.99 -5.22
CA LYS A 139 -6.00 -3.12 -6.14
C LYS A 139 -4.65 -3.59 -6.69
N GLU A 140 -3.80 -2.67 -7.13
CA GLU A 140 -2.51 -3.03 -7.73
C GLU A 140 -1.55 -3.62 -6.70
N ILE A 141 -1.50 -3.08 -5.48
CA ILE A 141 -0.73 -3.68 -4.39
C ILE A 141 -1.25 -5.07 -4.05
N PHE A 142 -2.58 -5.23 -3.96
CA PHE A 142 -3.20 -6.52 -3.71
C PHE A 142 -2.89 -7.55 -4.81
N LEU A 143 -2.98 -7.14 -6.08
CA LEU A 143 -2.62 -8.00 -7.22
C LEU A 143 -1.13 -8.36 -7.20
N ALA A 144 -0.24 -7.44 -6.82
CA ALA A 144 1.17 -7.74 -6.65
C ALA A 144 1.39 -8.80 -5.56
N ILE A 145 0.72 -8.69 -4.40
CA ILE A 145 0.79 -9.72 -3.34
C ILE A 145 0.26 -11.06 -3.86
N VAL A 146 -0.93 -11.08 -4.47
CA VAL A 146 -1.56 -12.30 -4.99
C VAL A 146 -0.78 -12.92 -6.14
N SER A 147 -0.03 -12.14 -6.92
CA SER A 147 0.84 -12.70 -7.96
C SER A 147 1.92 -13.62 -7.40
N PHE A 148 2.34 -13.40 -6.15
CA PHE A 148 3.26 -14.27 -5.42
C PHE A 148 2.53 -15.34 -4.59
N THR A 149 1.52 -14.95 -3.80
CA THR A 149 0.76 -15.89 -2.94
C THR A 149 -0.21 -16.79 -3.71
N GLY A 150 -0.23 -16.67 -5.03
CA GLY A 150 -1.24 -17.21 -5.92
C GLY A 150 -1.09 -18.69 -6.25
N LYS A 151 -1.31 -19.00 -7.54
CA LYS A 151 -1.63 -20.34 -8.02
C LYS A 151 -0.65 -21.44 -7.57
N GLU A 152 0.65 -21.17 -7.56
CA GLU A 152 1.66 -22.19 -7.20
C GLU A 152 1.56 -22.61 -5.74
N TYR A 153 1.43 -21.65 -4.82
CA TYR A 153 1.19 -21.96 -3.42
C TYR A 153 -0.14 -22.70 -3.24
N TYR A 154 -1.21 -22.19 -3.86
CA TYR A 154 -2.52 -22.81 -3.75
C TYR A 154 -2.52 -24.24 -4.29
N GLN A 155 -1.77 -24.52 -5.35
CA GLN A 155 -1.56 -25.87 -5.88
C GLN A 155 -0.84 -26.76 -4.88
N LYS A 156 0.31 -26.33 -4.35
CA LYS A 156 1.04 -27.09 -3.33
C LYS A 156 0.19 -27.35 -2.09
N PHE A 157 -0.53 -26.34 -1.61
CA PHE A 157 -1.42 -26.45 -0.46
C PHE A 157 -2.57 -27.44 -0.74
N SER A 158 -3.21 -27.32 -1.91
CA SER A 158 -4.30 -28.21 -2.34
C SER A 158 -3.83 -29.66 -2.48
N GLU A 159 -2.63 -29.89 -3.02
CA GLU A 159 -2.02 -31.22 -3.10
C GLU A 159 -1.74 -31.79 -1.70
N LYS A 160 -1.29 -30.94 -0.76
CA LYS A 160 -0.99 -31.33 0.63
C LYS A 160 -2.25 -31.79 1.37
N ILE A 161 -3.34 -31.02 1.29
CA ILE A 161 -4.62 -31.34 1.97
C ILE A 161 -5.45 -32.39 1.22
N GLY A 162 -5.22 -32.54 -0.09
CA GLY A 162 -5.88 -33.54 -0.93
C GLY A 162 -5.28 -34.95 -0.79
N ASN A 163 -4.19 -35.09 -0.03
CA ASN A 163 -3.59 -36.39 0.27
C ASN A 163 -4.56 -37.24 1.14
N PRO A 164 -4.94 -38.46 0.72
CA PRO A 164 -5.80 -39.34 1.51
C PRO A 164 -5.25 -39.66 2.90
N ASP A 165 -3.92 -39.58 3.08
CA ASP A 165 -3.23 -39.79 4.35
C ASP A 165 -3.11 -38.51 5.20
N PHE A 166 -3.76 -37.41 4.80
CA PHE A 166 -3.69 -36.14 5.53
C PHE A 166 -4.39 -36.26 6.88
N THR A 167 -3.62 -36.10 7.95
CA THR A 167 -4.11 -36.32 9.32
C THR A 167 -4.37 -35.01 10.07
N ILE A 168 -5.03 -35.09 11.23
CA ILE A 168 -5.17 -33.96 12.16
C ILE A 168 -3.80 -33.44 12.60
N ASP A 169 -2.80 -34.30 12.78
CA ASP A 169 -1.43 -33.88 13.11
C ASP A 169 -0.80 -33.05 12.01
N ASP A 170 -1.17 -33.28 10.74
CA ASP A 170 -0.68 -32.48 9.61
C ASP A 170 -1.34 -31.11 9.54
N ILE A 171 -2.60 -30.99 10.00
CA ILE A 171 -3.27 -29.69 10.21
C ILE A 171 -2.51 -28.87 11.25
N LEU A 172 -2.17 -29.47 12.39
CA LEU A 172 -1.43 -28.77 13.46
C LEU A 172 -0.03 -28.35 13.01
N LYS A 173 0.59 -29.08 12.07
CA LYS A 173 1.88 -28.69 11.48
C LYS A 173 1.76 -27.52 10.51
N LEU A 174 0.59 -27.21 9.95
CA LEU A 174 0.40 -26.07 9.05
C LEU A 174 0.66 -24.74 9.76
N GLU A 175 0.36 -24.63 11.07
CA GLU A 175 0.69 -23.42 11.84
C GLU A 175 2.19 -23.11 11.82
N ASN A 176 3.04 -24.12 11.64
CA ASN A 176 4.50 -23.97 11.56
C ASN A 176 5.03 -24.02 10.12
N ASP A 177 4.16 -24.02 9.11
CA ASP A 177 4.55 -24.02 7.70
C ASP A 177 5.08 -22.65 7.30
N ILE A 178 6.37 -22.60 6.98
CA ILE A 178 7.08 -21.34 6.67
C ILE A 178 6.46 -20.64 5.45
N GLU A 179 6.10 -21.39 4.41
CA GLU A 179 5.54 -20.82 3.17
C GLU A 179 4.14 -20.25 3.43
N LEU A 180 3.31 -20.92 4.25
CA LEU A 180 2.03 -20.37 4.71
C LEU A 180 2.20 -19.10 5.56
N GLN A 181 3.13 -19.10 6.50
CA GLN A 181 3.37 -17.93 7.36
C GLN A 181 3.82 -16.72 6.55
N GLU A 182 4.71 -16.88 5.57
CA GLU A 182 5.10 -15.79 4.67
C GLU A 182 3.91 -15.19 3.89
N HIS A 183 2.95 -16.02 3.48
CA HIS A 183 1.73 -15.55 2.82
C HIS A 183 0.79 -14.82 3.77
N LEU A 184 0.59 -15.34 4.97
CA LEU A 184 -0.21 -14.68 6.00
C LEU A 184 0.38 -13.32 6.36
N ASP A 185 1.71 -13.25 6.52
CA ASP A 185 2.44 -12.02 6.81
C ASP A 185 2.28 -10.98 5.69
N LEU A 186 2.46 -11.37 4.43
CA LEU A 186 2.27 -10.46 3.28
C LEU A 186 0.82 -9.98 3.14
N MET A 187 -0.15 -10.87 3.39
CA MET A 187 -1.57 -10.51 3.36
C MET A 187 -1.90 -9.54 4.50
N ALA A 188 -1.42 -9.80 5.72
CA ALA A 188 -1.59 -8.92 6.87
C ALA A 188 -0.95 -7.54 6.62
N TRP A 189 0.26 -7.53 6.07
CA TRP A 189 0.92 -6.28 5.64
C TRP A 189 0.09 -5.55 4.58
N GLY A 190 -0.47 -6.25 3.59
CA GLY A 190 -1.36 -5.66 2.60
C GLY A 190 -2.60 -4.99 3.21
N TYR A 191 -3.17 -5.57 4.28
CA TYR A 191 -4.25 -4.94 5.05
C TYR A 191 -3.80 -3.68 5.80
N LEU A 192 -2.59 -3.68 6.37
CA LEU A 192 -2.02 -2.49 7.01
C LEU A 192 -1.80 -1.37 5.99
N VAL A 193 -1.26 -1.69 4.82
CA VAL A 193 -1.10 -0.74 3.70
C VAL A 193 -2.45 -0.18 3.26
N ARG A 194 -3.47 -1.02 3.17
CA ARG A 194 -4.84 -0.57 2.87
C ARG A 194 -5.33 0.43 3.91
N LEU A 195 -5.24 0.10 5.20
CA LEU A 195 -5.67 0.98 6.29
C LEU A 195 -4.93 2.33 6.23
N PHE A 196 -3.62 2.29 6.02
CA PHE A 196 -2.76 3.46 5.88
C PHE A 196 -3.18 4.35 4.70
N LEU A 197 -3.35 3.77 3.52
CA LEU A 197 -3.76 4.51 2.32
C LEU A 197 -5.17 5.07 2.49
N GLU A 198 -6.13 4.32 3.01
CA GLU A 198 -7.48 4.85 3.26
C GLU A 198 -7.45 6.06 4.20
N ALA A 199 -6.63 6.03 5.25
CA ALA A 199 -6.48 7.16 6.17
C ALA A 199 -5.84 8.38 5.48
N LEU A 200 -4.78 8.20 4.69
CA LEU A 200 -4.17 9.29 3.92
C LEU A 200 -5.16 9.91 2.93
N TYR A 201 -5.83 9.09 2.13
CA TYR A 201 -6.81 9.60 1.15
C TYR A 201 -7.99 10.30 1.82
N PHE A 202 -8.44 9.80 2.99
CA PHE A 202 -9.48 10.47 3.76
C PHE A 202 -8.99 11.82 4.29
N TYR A 203 -7.78 11.85 4.87
CA TYR A 203 -7.15 13.05 5.41
C TYR A 203 -6.91 14.09 4.33
N PHE A 204 -6.43 13.73 3.13
CA PHE A 204 -6.16 14.69 2.06
C PHE A 204 -7.40 15.13 1.27
N ASN A 205 -8.58 14.53 1.49
CA ASN A 205 -9.81 14.93 0.81
C ASN A 205 -10.47 16.14 1.49
N PRO A 206 -10.52 17.33 0.85
CA PRO A 206 -11.08 18.54 1.46
C PRO A 206 -12.57 18.43 1.82
N GLU A 207 -13.33 17.57 1.14
CA GLU A 207 -14.75 17.37 1.43
C GLU A 207 -14.98 16.76 2.81
N ASN A 208 -14.02 15.96 3.31
CA ASN A 208 -14.10 15.29 4.60
C ASN A 208 -13.88 16.21 5.80
N HIS A 209 -13.33 17.41 5.57
CA HIS A 209 -13.05 18.41 6.59
C HIS A 209 -14.09 19.53 6.66
N ASN A 210 -15.14 19.46 5.82
CA ASN A 210 -16.18 20.47 5.78
C ASN A 210 -17.37 20.07 6.68
N PRO A 211 -17.64 20.78 7.78
CA PRO A 211 -18.73 20.47 8.71
C PRO A 211 -20.15 20.74 8.15
N LYS A 212 -20.28 21.03 6.85
CA LYS A 212 -21.57 21.34 6.20
C LYS A 212 -22.23 20.13 5.52
N ILE A 213 -21.63 18.93 5.59
CA ILE A 213 -22.13 17.70 4.92
C ILE A 213 -22.26 16.51 5.90
N GLN A 214 -22.17 16.74 7.21
CA GLN A 214 -22.59 15.76 8.23
C GLN A 214 -24.01 16.01 8.69
#